data_AF-A0A949KYA4-F1
#
_entry.id   AF-A0A949KYA4-F1
#
_cell.length_a   1.000
_cell.length_b   1.000
_cell.length_c   1.000
_cell.angle_alpha   90.00
_cell.angle_beta   90.00
_cell.angle_gamma   90.00
#
_symmetry.space_group_name_H-M   'P 1'
#
loop_
_entity.id
_entity.type
_entity.pdbx_description
1 polymer ?
#
loop_
_entity_poly.entity_id
_entity_poly.type
_entity_poly.pdbx_seq_one_letter_code
_entity_poly.pdbx_strand_id
1 'polypeptide(L)'
;MSGAVLAEYGHDYCVVDTHNLFVGTTLEDEILLLGADDALAAVMVRECAGFELRLEPGRKLSSYSGGEQSIICCLLLMNLLPNRPLRVLLVHVLETLSPRNRESLLVRFAALLPAARLFSLTPDGPQPLPDHV
;
A
#
# COMPACT_ATOMS: atom_id res chain seq x y z
N MET A 1 13.86 1.74 -13.28
CA MET A 1 13.06 1.12 -14.35
C MET A 1 12.23 2.21 -15.01
N SER A 2 12.04 2.19 -16.33
CA SER A 2 11.45 3.33 -17.06
C SER A 2 9.94 3.45 -16.80
N GLY A 3 9.47 4.68 -16.57
CA GLY A 3 8.03 4.97 -16.44
C GLY A 3 7.17 4.55 -17.65
N ALA A 4 7.80 4.13 -18.75
CA ALA A 4 7.15 3.59 -19.93
C ALA A 4 6.36 2.30 -19.63
N VAL A 5 6.88 1.39 -18.79
CA VAL A 5 6.18 0.14 -18.46
C VAL A 5 4.95 0.43 -17.59
N LEU A 6 5.04 1.38 -16.67
CA LEU A 6 3.88 1.76 -15.86
C LEU A 6 2.79 2.45 -16.69
N ALA A 7 3.18 3.30 -17.64
CA ALA A 7 2.25 3.96 -18.55
C ALA A 7 1.52 2.97 -19.49
N GLU A 8 2.18 1.89 -19.88
CA GLU A 8 1.61 0.85 -20.75
C GLU A 8 0.60 -0.03 -20.00
N TYR A 9 0.94 -0.48 -18.78
CA TYR A 9 0.13 -1.45 -18.05
C TYR A 9 -0.76 -0.86 -16.98
N GLY A 10 -0.51 0.35 -16.48
CA GLY A 10 -1.15 0.88 -15.26
C GLY A 10 -2.66 1.14 -15.35
N HIS A 11 -3.23 1.28 -16.55
CA HIS A 11 -4.64 1.65 -16.74
C HIS A 11 -5.65 0.63 -16.17
N ASP A 12 -5.26 -0.64 -16.11
CA ASP A 12 -6.09 -1.74 -15.61
C ASP A 12 -5.90 -2.04 -14.11
N TYR A 13 -5.03 -1.28 -13.43
CA TYR A 13 -4.60 -1.58 -12.06
C TYR A 13 -4.81 -0.40 -11.11
N CYS A 14 -5.10 -0.72 -9.86
CA CYS A 14 -4.81 0.17 -8.75
C CYS A 14 -3.30 0.08 -8.47
N VAL A 15 -2.56 1.12 -8.87
CA VAL A 15 -1.09 1.15 -8.76
C VAL A 15 -0.67 1.70 -7.40
N VAL A 16 0.22 0.98 -6.72
CA VAL A 16 0.94 1.45 -5.54
C VAL A 16 2.42 1.54 -5.89
N ASP A 17 2.94 2.76 -6.03
CA ASP A 17 4.33 3.03 -6.41
C ASP A 17 5.07 3.74 -5.28
N THR A 18 6.19 3.15 -4.85
CA THR A 18 7.04 3.67 -3.78
C THR A 18 7.53 5.10 -4.00
N HIS A 19 7.55 5.59 -5.25
CA HIS A 19 7.98 6.95 -5.57
C HIS A 19 6.89 8.01 -5.36
N ASN A 20 5.61 7.62 -5.28
CA ASN A 20 4.46 8.53 -5.20
C ASN A 20 3.40 7.98 -4.23
N LEU A 21 3.81 7.68 -2.99
CA LEU A 21 2.93 7.02 -2.02
C LEU A 21 1.89 7.95 -1.38
N PHE A 22 2.19 9.26 -1.27
CA PHE A 22 1.37 10.22 -0.53
C PHE A 22 1.39 11.59 -1.21
N VAL A 23 0.30 12.33 -1.06
CA VAL A 23 0.20 13.74 -1.46
C VAL A 23 0.32 14.66 -0.24
N GLY A 24 -0.27 14.25 0.88
CA GLY A 24 -0.25 14.89 2.17
C GLY A 24 1.12 14.79 2.87
N THR A 25 1.31 15.66 3.87
CA THR A 25 2.56 15.69 4.65
C THR A 25 2.49 14.75 5.84
N THR A 26 1.33 14.65 6.48
CA THR A 26 1.04 13.78 7.63
C THR A 26 -0.02 12.74 7.26
N LEU A 27 -0.19 11.72 8.10
CA LEU A 27 -1.23 10.72 7.87
C LEU A 27 -2.63 11.35 7.93
N GLU A 28 -2.83 12.29 8.84
CA GLU A 28 -4.08 13.02 9.02
C GLU A 28 -4.41 13.87 7.78
N ASP A 29 -3.43 14.55 7.21
CA ASP A 29 -3.60 15.30 5.96
C ASP A 29 -4.01 14.36 4.83
N GLU A 30 -3.36 13.20 4.72
CA GLU A 30 -3.64 12.22 3.67
C GLU A 30 -5.06 11.65 3.81
N ILE A 31 -5.46 11.25 5.02
CA ILE A 31 -6.82 10.77 5.33
C ILE A 31 -7.86 11.83 4.95
N LEU A 32 -7.62 13.09 5.30
CA LEU A 32 -8.50 14.20 4.96
C LEU A 32 -8.59 14.43 3.44
N LEU A 33 -7.45 14.43 2.74
CA LEU A 33 -7.39 14.60 1.29
C LEU A 33 -8.12 13.48 0.53
N LEU A 34 -8.08 12.26 1.07
CA LEU A 34 -8.80 11.10 0.53
C LEU A 34 -10.30 11.11 0.89
N GLY A 35 -10.77 12.10 1.67
CA GLY A 35 -12.17 12.22 2.08
C GLY A 35 -12.62 11.10 3.00
N ALA A 36 -11.70 10.51 3.75
CA ALA A 36 -11.97 9.39 4.64
C ALA A 36 -12.44 9.84 6.03
N ASP A 37 -13.10 8.93 6.75
CA ASP A 37 -13.57 9.15 8.12
C ASP A 37 -12.38 9.29 9.09
N ASP A 38 -12.46 10.22 10.04
CA ASP A 38 -11.49 10.42 11.13
C ASP A 38 -11.23 9.13 11.93
N ALA A 39 -12.21 8.21 11.99
CA ALA A 39 -12.06 6.90 12.61
C ALA A 39 -10.93 6.05 11.97
N LEU A 40 -10.58 6.32 10.70
CA LEU A 40 -9.54 5.62 9.97
C LEU A 40 -8.16 5.82 10.62
N ALA A 41 -7.89 6.99 11.22
CA ALA A 41 -6.61 7.22 11.90
C ALA A 41 -6.40 6.22 13.05
N ALA A 42 -7.45 5.93 13.82
CA ALA A 42 -7.40 4.94 14.90
C ALA A 42 -7.25 3.50 14.39
N VAL A 43 -7.84 3.18 13.23
CA VAL A 43 -7.64 1.88 12.56
C VAL A 43 -6.18 1.74 12.12
N MET A 44 -5.64 2.78 11.48
CA MET A 44 -4.25 2.81 11.00
C MET A 44 -3.25 2.61 12.12
N VAL A 45 -3.45 3.25 13.29
CA VAL A 45 -2.61 3.03 14.48
C VAL A 45 -2.57 1.55 14.88
N ARG A 46 -3.74 0.87 14.91
CA ARG A 46 -3.80 -0.56 15.27
C ARG A 46 -3.14 -1.45 14.22
N GLU A 47 -3.41 -1.21 12.96
CA GLU A 47 -2.86 -2.02 11.86
C GLU A 47 -1.33 -1.88 11.79
N CYS A 48 -0.82 -0.64 11.88
CA CYS A 48 0.61 -0.36 11.85
C CYS A 48 1.36 -0.95 13.05
N ALA A 49 0.74 -1.00 14.23
CA ALA A 49 1.34 -1.65 15.40
C ALA A 49 1.62 -3.14 15.16
N GLY A 50 0.83 -3.82 14.31
CA GLY A 50 1.08 -5.20 13.89
C GLY A 50 2.36 -5.39 13.06
N PHE A 51 2.91 -4.30 12.52
CA PHE A 51 4.20 -4.25 11.82
C PHE A 51 5.30 -3.64 12.69
N GLU A 52 5.07 -3.51 13.99
CA GLU A 52 5.96 -2.84 14.94
C GLU A 52 6.18 -1.35 14.58
N LEU A 53 5.27 -0.76 13.80
CA LEU A 53 5.31 0.64 13.39
C LEU A 53 4.44 1.49 14.33
N ARG A 54 5.06 2.52 14.91
CA ARG A 54 4.36 3.51 15.74
C ARG A 54 4.00 4.73 14.90
N LEU A 55 2.69 4.91 14.69
CA LEU A 55 2.15 6.16 14.17
C LEU A 55 2.09 7.19 15.30
N GLU A 56 2.57 8.40 14.99
CA GLU A 56 2.56 9.52 15.93
C GLU A 56 1.78 10.68 15.30
N PRO A 57 0.84 11.30 16.03
CA PRO A 57 0.04 12.38 15.47
C PRO A 57 0.90 13.53 14.96
N GLY A 58 0.61 14.00 13.74
CA GLY A 58 1.33 15.09 13.09
C GLY A 58 2.77 14.76 12.66
N ARG A 59 3.22 13.50 12.80
CA ARG A 59 4.52 13.08 12.27
C ARG A 59 4.49 13.06 10.74
N LYS A 60 5.55 13.60 10.14
CA LYS A 60 5.68 13.65 8.67
C LYS A 60 5.85 12.25 8.09
N LEU A 61 5.08 11.92 7.06
CA LEU A 61 5.17 10.63 6.35
C LEU A 61 6.56 10.41 5.74
N SER A 62 7.20 11.47 5.26
CA SER A 62 8.57 11.43 4.74
C SER A 62 9.66 11.13 5.78
N SER A 63 9.33 11.19 7.08
CA SER A 63 10.27 10.83 8.16
C SER A 63 10.31 9.33 8.48
N TYR A 64 9.40 8.55 7.90
CA TYR A 64 9.43 7.09 7.96
C TYR A 64 10.37 6.56 6.88
N SER A 65 10.95 5.37 7.08
CA SER A 65 11.72 4.68 6.04
C SER A 65 10.83 4.29 4.85
N GLY A 66 11.43 4.01 3.69
CA GLY A 66 10.67 3.66 2.48
C GLY A 66 9.77 2.42 2.66
N GLY A 67 10.22 1.41 3.42
CA GLY A 67 9.41 0.24 3.74
C GLY A 67 8.23 0.56 4.67
N GLU A 68 8.46 1.40 5.68
CA GLU A 68 7.41 1.89 6.58
C GLU A 68 6.36 2.72 5.82
N GLN A 69 6.80 3.63 4.97
CA GLN A 69 5.91 4.41 4.09
C GLN A 69 5.07 3.49 3.19
N SER A 70 5.69 2.46 2.62
CA SER A 70 5.01 1.48 1.77
C SER A 70 3.94 0.69 2.53
N ILE A 71 4.24 0.27 3.77
CA ILE A 71 3.28 -0.40 4.66
C ILE A 71 2.11 0.54 4.98
N ILE A 72 2.39 1.77 5.39
CA ILE A 72 1.36 2.77 5.73
C ILE A 72 0.44 3.00 4.53
N CYS A 73 1.00 3.22 3.34
CA CYS A 73 0.22 3.45 2.12
C CYS A 73 -0.65 2.23 1.76
N CYS A 74 -0.09 1.03 1.79
CA CYS A 74 -0.84 -0.18 1.51
C CYS A 74 -2.00 -0.41 2.49
N LEU A 75 -1.76 -0.22 3.79
CA LEU A 75 -2.80 -0.37 4.82
C LEU A 75 -3.89 0.70 4.67
N LEU A 76 -3.52 1.94 4.33
CA LEU A 76 -4.47 3.01 4.06
C LEU A 76 -5.38 2.64 2.88
N LEU A 77 -4.78 2.23 1.75
CA LEU A 77 -5.51 1.82 0.56
C LEU A 77 -6.41 0.61 0.83
N MET A 78 -5.95 -0.40 1.58
CA MET A 78 -6.78 -1.56 1.94
C MET A 78 -8.06 -1.18 2.68
N ASN A 79 -8.03 -0.13 3.49
CA ASN A 79 -9.20 0.34 4.24
C ASN A 79 -10.12 1.25 3.41
N LEU A 80 -9.64 1.79 2.29
CA LEU A 80 -10.38 2.73 1.44
C LEU A 80 -10.91 2.09 0.16
N LEU A 81 -10.24 1.05 -0.33
CA LEU A 81 -10.64 0.37 -1.54
C LEU A 81 -11.90 -0.48 -1.30
N PRO A 82 -12.82 -0.52 -2.27
CA PRO A 82 -14.03 -1.32 -2.15
C PRO A 82 -13.70 -2.81 -2.17
N ASN A 83 -14.42 -3.59 -1.36
CA ASN A 83 -14.31 -5.05 -1.36
C ASN A 83 -15.01 -5.67 -2.59
N ARG A 84 -14.40 -5.47 -3.76
CA ARG A 84 -14.83 -6.00 -5.05
C ARG A 84 -13.59 -6.47 -5.83
N PRO A 85 -13.75 -7.23 -6.93
CA PRO A 85 -12.63 -7.62 -7.76
C PRO A 85 -11.83 -6.40 -8.25
N LEU A 86 -10.56 -6.35 -7.85
CA LEU A 86 -9.61 -5.29 -8.18
C LEU A 86 -8.27 -5.93 -8.54
N ARG A 87 -7.54 -5.35 -9.49
CA ARG A 87 -6.14 -5.72 -9.77
C ARG A 87 -5.27 -4.65 -9.12
N VAL A 88 -4.43 -5.03 -8.16
CA VAL A 88 -3.53 -4.11 -7.48
C VAL A 88 -2.11 -4.39 -7.95
N LEU A 89 -1.43 -3.37 -8.46
CA LEU A 89 -0.05 -3.48 -8.92
C LEU A 89 0.89 -2.82 -7.90
N LEU A 90 1.70 -3.64 -7.25
CA LEU A 90 2.70 -3.24 -6.28
C LEU A 90 4.04 -2.99 -7.00
N VAL A 91 4.38 -1.73 -7.22
CA VAL A 91 5.60 -1.30 -7.91
C VAL A 91 6.69 -1.06 -6.88
N HIS A 92 7.71 -1.92 -6.84
CA HIS A 92 8.84 -1.90 -5.88
C HIS A 92 8.49 -2.02 -4.39
N VAL A 93 7.21 -2.02 -4.01
CA VAL A 93 6.73 -2.12 -2.62
C VAL A 93 7.39 -3.30 -1.91
N LEU A 94 7.26 -4.52 -2.43
CA LEU A 94 7.74 -5.73 -1.75
C LEU A 94 9.27 -5.81 -1.65
N GLU A 95 9.99 -5.12 -2.53
CA GLU A 95 11.47 -5.05 -2.53
C GLU A 95 11.99 -4.18 -1.39
N THR A 96 11.21 -3.19 -0.94
CA THR A 96 11.56 -2.32 0.18
C THR A 96 11.33 -2.97 1.56
N LEU A 97 10.69 -4.14 1.59
CA LEU A 97 10.27 -4.79 2.83
C LEU A 97 11.20 -5.96 3.21
N SER A 98 11.37 -6.15 4.52
CA SER A 98 11.94 -7.38 5.06
C SER A 98 11.05 -8.59 4.72
N PRO A 99 11.59 -9.82 4.69
CA PRO A 99 10.80 -11.02 4.40
C PRO A 99 9.56 -11.16 5.30
N ARG A 100 9.72 -10.90 6.61
CA ARG A 100 8.60 -10.93 7.57
C ARG A 100 7.52 -9.90 7.24
N ASN A 101 7.90 -8.66 6.96
CA ASN A 101 6.92 -7.61 6.65
C ASN A 101 6.23 -7.86 5.30
N ARG A 102 6.95 -8.45 4.34
CA ARG A 102 6.37 -8.86 3.06
C ARG A 102 5.26 -9.88 3.26
N GLU A 103 5.54 -10.95 4.00
CA GLU A 103 4.55 -11.99 4.32
C GLU A 103 3.35 -11.41 5.07
N SER A 104 3.59 -10.65 6.14
CA SER A 104 2.53 -9.99 6.92
C SER A 104 1.66 -9.08 6.05
N LEU A 105 2.25 -8.33 5.12
CA LEU A 105 1.50 -7.42 4.25
C LEU A 105 0.59 -8.19 3.28
N LEU A 106 1.06 -9.30 2.71
CA LEU A 106 0.26 -10.14 1.82
C LEU A 106 -0.91 -10.79 2.58
N VAL A 107 -0.67 -11.28 3.80
CA VAL A 107 -1.73 -11.79 4.68
C VAL A 107 -2.78 -10.71 4.98
N ARG A 108 -2.36 -9.46 5.22
CA ARG A 108 -3.29 -8.34 5.42
C ARG A 108 -4.11 -8.01 4.17
N PHE A 109 -3.50 -8.02 2.99
CA PHE A 109 -4.24 -7.87 1.74
C PHE A 109 -5.29 -8.96 1.56
N ALA A 110 -4.94 -10.22 1.81
CA ALA A 110 -5.90 -11.33 1.73
C ALA A 110 -7.06 -11.18 2.74
N ALA A 111 -6.78 -10.64 3.93
CA ALA A 111 -7.81 -10.43 4.96
C ALA A 111 -8.73 -9.24 4.67
N LEU A 112 -8.19 -8.11 4.21
CA LEU A 112 -8.95 -6.86 4.04
C LEU A 112 -9.55 -6.70 2.64
N LEU A 113 -8.87 -7.21 1.61
CA LEU A 113 -9.30 -7.18 0.22
C LEU A 113 -9.27 -8.58 -0.40
N PRO A 114 -10.06 -9.55 0.11
CA PRO A 114 -10.03 -10.95 -0.34
C PRO A 114 -10.39 -11.13 -1.82
N ALA A 115 -11.14 -10.19 -2.41
CA ALA A 115 -11.50 -10.21 -3.82
C ALA A 115 -10.42 -9.60 -4.74
N ALA A 116 -9.40 -8.92 -4.18
CA ALA A 116 -8.34 -8.30 -4.96
C ALA A 116 -7.30 -9.34 -5.41
N ARG A 117 -6.74 -9.12 -6.59
CA ARG A 117 -5.60 -9.86 -7.12
C ARG A 117 -4.39 -8.94 -7.11
N LEU A 118 -3.32 -9.37 -6.44
CA LEU A 118 -2.09 -8.59 -6.40
C LEU A 118 -1.12 -9.01 -7.50
N PHE A 119 -0.41 -8.03 -8.01
CA PHE A 119 0.63 -8.16 -9.02
C PHE A 119 1.87 -7.40 -8.54
N SER A 120 3.06 -7.88 -8.89
CA SER A 120 4.29 -7.11 -8.81
C SER A 120 4.72 -6.68 -10.20
N LEU A 121 5.38 -5.53 -10.30
CA LEU A 121 5.97 -5.10 -11.56
C LEU A 121 7.35 -5.75 -11.74
N THR A 122 7.55 -6.49 -12.83
CA THR A 122 8.86 -7.02 -13.24
C THR A 122 9.32 -6.36 -14.55
N PRO A 123 10.57 -6.58 -14.99
CA PRO A 123 11.03 -6.09 -16.30
C PRO A 123 10.18 -6.58 -17.48
N ASP A 124 9.54 -7.74 -17.34
CA ASP A 124 8.68 -8.35 -18.36
C ASP A 124 7.20 -7.96 -18.21
N GLY A 125 6.90 -6.99 -17.32
CA GLY A 125 5.55 -6.49 -17.05
C GLY A 125 4.95 -7.00 -15.73
N PRO A 126 3.66 -6.74 -15.48
CA PRO A 126 2.97 -7.19 -14.26
C PRO A 126 2.91 -8.72 -14.16
N GLN A 127 3.44 -9.26 -13.07
CA GLN A 127 3.36 -10.68 -12.74
C GLN A 127 2.44 -10.89 -11.55
N PRO A 128 1.52 -11.86 -11.59
CA PRO A 128 0.69 -12.16 -10.42
C PRO A 128 1.57 -12.63 -9.26
N LEU A 129 1.26 -12.17 -8.05
CA LEU A 129 1.91 -12.68 -6.86
C LEU A 129 1.31 -14.04 -6.51
N PRO A 130 2.14 -15.09 -6.32
CA PRO A 130 1.65 -16.37 -5.86
C PRO A 130 1.03 -16.20 -4.46
N ASP A 131 -0.10 -16.87 -4.24
CA ASP A 131 -0.87 -16.91 -2.98
C ASP A 131 -1.81 -15.72 -2.67
N HIS A 132 -2.60 -15.29 -3.67
CA HIS A 132 -3.91 -14.64 -3.43
C HIS A 132 -5.09 -15.55 -3.76
N VAL A 133 -5.05 -16.79 -3.25
CA VAL A 133 -6.19 -17.71 -3.20
C VAL A 133 -6.20 -18.43 -1.86
#